data_AF-A0A3A5R2A7-F1
#
_entry.id   AF-A0A3A5R2A7-F1
#
_cell.length_a   1.000
_cell.length_b   1.000
_cell.length_c   1.000
_cell.angle_alpha   90.00
_cell.angle_beta   90.00
_cell.angle_gamma   90.00
#
_symmetry.space_group_name_H-M   'P 1'
#
loop_
_entity.id
_entity.type
_entity.pdbx_description
1 polymer ?
#
loop_
_entity_poly.entity_id
_entity_poly.type
_entity_poly.pdbx_seq_one_letter_code
_entity_poly.pdbx_strand_id
1 'polypeptide(L)'
;MNGYNSGTEPCWMPLMELIETCLFDIIHTEDTTGRFIRLYGAGDYWHAFEESAYQLSQLFVTHDVTVLRHKVYPFPVLMVSISDDELQAYGKNHIFRKKVSGYRELVGIGISMKRYKEWHKKEVMKFSSLP
;
A
#
# COMPACT_ATOMS: atom_id res chain seq x y z
N MET A 1 -36.09 12.51 -12.60
CA MET A 1 -34.87 12.16 -13.36
C MET A 1 -33.69 12.43 -12.45
N ASN A 2 -32.99 11.36 -12.08
CA ASN A 2 -31.81 11.38 -11.22
C ASN A 2 -30.64 12.04 -11.96
N GLY A 3 -29.89 12.89 -11.27
CA GLY A 3 -28.66 13.50 -11.78
C GLY A 3 -27.75 13.82 -10.60
N TYR A 4 -27.22 12.75 -10.01
CA TYR A 4 -26.08 12.64 -9.12
C TYR A 4 -25.60 13.92 -8.42
N ASN A 5 -25.83 13.95 -7.10
CA ASN A 5 -25.13 14.81 -6.16
C ASN A 5 -23.63 14.83 -6.50
N SER A 6 -23.07 16.03 -6.66
CA SER A 6 -21.63 16.27 -6.76
C SER A 6 -20.96 15.88 -5.44
N GLY A 7 -20.70 14.58 -5.29
CA GLY A 7 -19.79 14.03 -4.30
C GLY A 7 -18.39 14.45 -4.66
N THR A 8 -17.97 15.61 -4.16
CA THR A 8 -16.57 16.03 -4.19
C THR A 8 -15.80 15.14 -3.21
N GLU A 9 -15.32 14.00 -3.71
CA GLU A 9 -14.27 13.16 -3.13
C GLU A 9 -13.03 13.14 -4.05
N PRO A 10 -11.82 12.92 -3.51
CA PRO A 10 -10.64 13.73 -3.83
C PRO A 10 -10.14 13.76 -5.27
N CYS A 11 -9.41 14.83 -5.59
CA CYS A 11 -8.36 14.83 -6.59
C CYS A 11 -7.29 13.82 -6.15
N TRP A 12 -7.50 12.54 -6.46
CA TRP A 12 -6.47 11.51 -6.25
C TRP A 12 -5.52 11.56 -7.43
N MET A 13 -4.23 11.61 -7.11
CA MET A 13 -3.19 11.41 -8.11
C MET A 13 -3.31 9.99 -8.69
N PRO A 14 -3.24 9.80 -10.01
CA PRO A 14 -3.19 8.47 -10.62
C PRO A 14 -2.06 7.62 -10.03
N LEU A 15 -2.28 6.31 -9.92
CA LEU A 15 -1.29 5.39 -9.33
C LEU A 15 0.06 5.46 -10.06
N MET A 16 0.04 5.60 -11.38
CA MET A 16 1.27 5.73 -12.17
C MET A 16 2.05 6.99 -11.78
N GLU A 17 1.36 8.12 -11.61
CA GLU A 17 1.98 9.38 -11.21
C GLU A 17 2.54 9.28 -9.78
N LEU A 18 1.80 8.68 -8.84
CA LEU A 18 2.27 8.40 -7.48
C LEU A 18 3.59 7.60 -7.48
N ILE A 19 3.67 6.55 -8.31
CA ILE A 19 4.87 5.71 -8.42
C ILE A 19 6.01 6.48 -9.07
N GLU A 20 5.75 7.27 -10.12
CA GLU A 20 6.80 7.99 -10.82
C GLU A 20 7.39 9.15 -10.00
N THR A 21 6.56 9.85 -9.23
CA THR A 21 6.97 11.08 -8.52
C THR A 21 7.31 10.85 -7.06
N CYS A 22 6.67 9.90 -6.39
CA CYS A 22 6.73 9.79 -4.91
C CYS A 22 7.33 8.48 -4.40
N LEU A 23 7.58 7.48 -5.25
CA LEU A 23 8.05 6.16 -4.80
C LEU A 23 9.31 6.24 -3.93
N PHE A 24 10.26 7.10 -4.28
CA PHE A 24 11.49 7.24 -3.51
C PHE A 24 11.22 7.77 -2.10
N ASP A 25 10.41 8.81 -1.96
CA ASP A 25 10.01 9.37 -0.67
C ASP A 25 9.24 8.33 0.15
N ILE A 26 8.31 7.61 -0.49
CA ILE A 26 7.54 6.52 0.14
C ILE A 26 8.47 5.50 0.77
N ILE A 27 9.44 4.97 0.01
CA ILE A 27 10.42 3.98 0.51
C ILE A 27 11.26 4.55 1.65
N HIS A 28 11.67 5.82 1.57
CA HIS A 28 12.45 6.45 2.65
C HIS A 28 11.65 6.70 3.91
N THR A 29 10.33 6.85 3.79
CA THR A 29 9.43 7.00 4.95
C THR A 29 9.05 5.67 5.60
N GLU A 30 9.32 4.53 4.97
CA GLU A 30 8.99 3.24 5.55
C GLU A 30 9.72 3.00 6.87
N ASP A 31 9.00 2.40 7.81
CA ASP A 31 9.45 2.24 9.19
C ASP A 31 9.73 0.77 9.47
N THR A 32 11.01 0.44 9.60
CA THR A 32 11.47 -0.93 9.91
C THR A 32 10.98 -1.46 11.26
N THR A 33 10.44 -0.59 12.14
CA THR A 33 9.81 -1.02 13.39
C THR A 33 8.40 -1.58 13.18
N GLY A 34 7.77 -1.33 12.01
CA GLY A 34 6.44 -1.83 11.68
C GLY A 34 5.33 -1.28 12.58
N ARG A 35 5.53 -0.12 13.22
CA ARG A 35 4.54 0.47 14.13
C ARG A 35 3.31 1.00 13.40
N PHE A 36 3.46 1.37 12.13
CA PHE A 36 2.39 1.92 11.32
C PHE A 36 2.37 1.29 9.95
N ILE A 37 1.18 1.23 9.36
CA ILE A 37 0.97 0.85 7.96
C ILE A 37 0.52 2.10 7.23
N ARG A 38 1.30 2.49 6.22
CA ARG A 38 1.05 3.67 5.40
C ARG A 38 0.30 3.27 4.15
N LEU A 39 -0.80 3.97 3.89
CA LEU A 39 -1.66 3.75 2.74
C LEU A 39 -1.76 5.04 1.93
N TYR A 40 -1.51 4.92 0.63
CA TYR A 40 -1.58 5.99 -0.34
C TYR A 40 -2.75 5.70 -1.28
N GLY A 41 -3.69 6.62 -1.39
CA GLY A 41 -4.88 6.41 -2.22
C GLY A 41 -4.64 6.84 -3.66
N ALA A 42 -5.13 6.02 -4.59
CA ALA A 42 -5.16 6.33 -6.01
C ALA A 42 -6.42 5.70 -6.64
N GLY A 43 -7.37 6.54 -7.06
CA GLY A 43 -8.69 6.07 -7.47
C GLY A 43 -9.45 5.42 -6.31
N ASP A 44 -10.08 4.27 -6.57
CA ASP A 44 -10.89 3.53 -5.58
C ASP A 44 -10.06 2.55 -4.71
N TYR A 45 -8.73 2.66 -4.78
CA TYR A 45 -7.79 1.75 -4.12
C TYR A 45 -6.82 2.49 -3.21
N TRP A 46 -6.35 1.76 -2.20
CA TRP A 46 -5.32 2.15 -1.26
C TRP A 46 -4.12 1.22 -1.39
N HIS A 47 -2.94 1.83 -1.52
CA HIS A 47 -1.69 1.13 -1.81
C HIS A 47 -0.73 1.27 -0.64
N ALA A 48 -0.19 0.15 -0.19
CA ALA A 48 0.95 0.08 0.72
C ALA A 48 2.18 -0.43 -0.02
N PHE A 49 3.36 -0.04 0.47
CA PHE A 49 4.65 -0.42 -0.10
C PHE A 49 5.52 -1.10 0.96
N GLU A 50 6.40 -2.00 0.53
CA GLU A 50 7.43 -2.65 1.34
C GLU A 50 6.95 -3.21 2.69
N GLU A 51 7.46 -2.71 3.82
CA GLU A 51 7.07 -3.15 5.16
C GLU A 51 5.58 -2.96 5.45
N SER A 52 5.00 -1.83 5.03
CA SER A 52 3.56 -1.60 5.10
C SER A 52 2.80 -2.59 4.22
N ALA A 53 3.29 -2.90 3.01
CA ALA A 53 2.68 -3.88 2.12
C ALA A 53 2.69 -5.29 2.72
N TYR A 54 3.79 -5.67 3.35
CA TYR A 54 3.90 -6.93 4.06
C TYR A 54 2.85 -7.04 5.17
N GLN A 55 2.76 -6.03 6.05
CA GLN A 55 1.73 -6.03 7.10
C GLN A 55 0.31 -6.07 6.53
N LEU A 56 0.05 -5.32 5.46
CA LEU A 56 -1.25 -5.29 4.82
C LEU A 56 -1.63 -6.66 4.25
N SER A 57 -0.68 -7.37 3.63
CA SER A 57 -0.88 -8.75 3.15
C SER A 57 -1.24 -9.73 4.27
N GLN A 58 -0.75 -9.49 5.49
CA GLN A 58 -1.09 -10.32 6.64
C GLN A 58 -2.48 -10.00 7.20
N LEU A 59 -2.87 -8.71 7.18
CA LEU A 59 -4.15 -8.25 7.73
C LEU A 59 -5.35 -8.64 6.86
N PHE A 60 -5.22 -8.47 5.55
CA PHE A 60 -6.31 -8.68 4.60
C PHE A 60 -6.22 -10.03 3.89
N VAL A 61 -5.20 -10.85 4.20
CA VAL A 61 -4.92 -12.15 3.55
C VAL A 61 -4.98 -12.03 2.02
N THR A 62 -4.51 -10.89 1.50
CA THR A 62 -4.51 -10.61 0.07
C THR A 62 -3.35 -11.35 -0.58
N HIS A 63 -3.62 -11.95 -1.74
CA HIS A 63 -2.61 -12.68 -2.50
C HIS A 63 -2.00 -11.84 -3.63
N ASP A 64 -2.59 -10.68 -3.94
CA ASP A 64 -2.12 -9.78 -4.98
C ASP A 64 -1.02 -8.85 -4.47
N VAL A 65 0.20 -9.40 -4.44
CA VAL A 65 1.43 -8.64 -4.29
C VAL A 65 1.92 -8.24 -5.68
N THR A 66 2.01 -6.95 -5.93
CA THR A 66 2.57 -6.40 -7.17
C THR A 66 4.05 -6.11 -6.97
N VAL A 67 4.88 -6.55 -7.93
CA VAL A 67 6.30 -6.22 -7.97
C VAL A 67 6.53 -5.06 -8.93
N LEU A 68 6.94 -3.92 -8.41
CA LEU A 68 7.24 -2.71 -9.15
C LEU A 68 8.74 -2.64 -9.46
N ARG A 69 9.07 -2.12 -10.65
CA ARG A 69 10.43 -1.76 -11.05
C ARG A 69 10.42 -0.32 -11.50
N HIS A 70 11.26 0.50 -10.89
CA HIS A 70 11.31 1.93 -11.20
C HIS A 70 12.64 2.30 -11.85
N LYS A 71 12.61 3.23 -12.82
CA LYS A 71 13.78 3.53 -13.67
C LYS A 71 14.99 4.03 -12.88
N VAL A 72 14.76 4.76 -11.78
CA VAL A 72 15.81 5.35 -10.95
C VAL A 72 16.03 4.61 -9.62
N TYR A 73 15.32 3.50 -9.37
CA TYR A 73 15.50 2.70 -8.16
C TYR A 73 15.89 1.25 -8.55
N PRO A 74 17.10 0.80 -8.21
CA PRO A 74 17.68 -0.42 -8.79
C PRO A 74 17.11 -1.72 -8.20
N PHE A 75 16.33 -1.64 -7.12
CA PHE A 75 15.74 -2.81 -6.45
C PHE A 75 14.25 -2.92 -6.76
N PRO A 76 13.69 -4.13 -6.87
CA PRO A 76 12.25 -4.30 -6.98
C PRO A 76 11.58 -3.79 -5.70
N VAL A 77 10.39 -3.20 -5.85
CA VAL A 77 9.57 -2.68 -4.76
C VAL A 77 8.27 -3.45 -4.71
N LEU A 78 7.87 -3.91 -3.53
CA LEU A 78 6.61 -4.63 -3.38
C LEU A 78 5.48 -3.68 -2.99
N MET A 79 4.34 -3.85 -3.65
CA MET A 79 3.13 -3.09 -3.41
C MET A 79 1.96 -4.05 -3.18
N VAL A 80 1.12 -3.74 -2.20
CA VAL A 80 -0.15 -4.43 -1.98
C VAL A 80 -1.26 -3.40 -1.99
N SER A 81 -2.36 -3.74 -2.65
CA SER A 81 -3.51 -2.86 -2.81
C SER A 81 -4.74 -3.47 -2.16
N ILE A 82 -5.57 -2.61 -1.58
CA ILE A 82 -6.91 -2.96 -1.10
C ILE A 82 -7.90 -1.92 -1.62
N SER A 83 -9.15 -2.30 -1.78
CA SER A 83 -10.23 -1.38 -2.14
C SER A 83 -10.57 -0.43 -1.00
N ASP A 84 -11.18 0.72 -1.31
CA ASP A 84 -11.75 1.58 -0.27
C ASP A 84 -12.78 0.81 0.56
N ASP A 85 -13.64 -0.02 -0.05
CA ASP A 85 -14.62 -0.84 0.65
C ASP A 85 -14.01 -1.76 1.71
N GLU A 86 -12.91 -2.45 1.39
CA GLU A 86 -12.16 -3.28 2.34
C GLU A 86 -11.58 -2.44 3.48
N LEU A 87 -11.01 -1.28 3.16
CA LEU A 87 -10.47 -0.38 4.17
C LEU A 87 -11.55 0.20 5.09
N GLN A 88 -12.71 0.57 4.54
CA GLN A 88 -13.87 1.05 5.31
C GLN A 88 -14.41 -0.05 6.20
N ALA A 89 -14.53 -1.28 5.70
CA ALA A 89 -14.95 -2.43 6.48
C ALA A 89 -13.99 -2.70 7.65
N TYR A 90 -12.68 -2.66 7.40
CA TYR A 90 -11.65 -2.77 8.44
C TYR A 90 -11.77 -1.62 9.46
N GLY A 91 -12.01 -0.41 8.96
CA GLY A 91 -12.17 0.81 9.72
C GLY A 91 -13.37 0.87 10.67
N LYS A 92 -14.38 0.01 10.49
CA LYS A 92 -15.52 -0.09 11.40
C LYS A 92 -15.12 -0.62 12.77
N ASN A 93 -14.09 -1.46 12.83
CA ASN A 93 -13.64 -2.13 14.05
C ASN A 93 -12.24 -1.69 14.51
N HIS A 94 -11.58 -0.80 13.77
CA HIS A 94 -10.19 -0.42 14.02
C HIS A 94 -9.99 1.10 13.97
N ILE A 95 -9.06 1.60 14.78
CA ILE A 95 -8.75 3.02 14.88
C ILE A 95 -7.65 3.38 13.87
N PHE A 96 -7.92 4.36 13.02
CA PHE A 96 -6.90 4.98 12.18
C PHE A 96 -6.16 6.02 12.99
N ARG A 97 -4.84 6.03 12.88
CA ARG A 97 -4.00 7.04 13.52
C ARG A 97 -4.07 8.38 12.78
N LYS A 98 -4.11 8.34 11.44
CA LYS A 98 -4.16 9.54 10.60
C LYS A 98 -5.06 9.33 9.41
N LYS A 99 -5.91 10.33 9.11
CA LYS A 99 -6.75 10.40 7.92
C LYS A 99 -6.63 11.78 7.30
N VAL A 100 -5.93 11.88 6.18
CA VAL A 100 -5.83 13.11 5.36
C VAL A 100 -6.08 12.78 3.90
N SER A 101 -6.45 13.75 3.06
CA SER A 101 -6.73 13.47 1.64
C SER A 101 -5.56 12.71 0.99
N GLY A 102 -5.84 11.61 0.29
CA GLY A 102 -4.79 10.80 -0.36
C GLY A 102 -3.96 9.90 0.54
N TYR A 103 -4.09 9.98 1.86
CA TYR A 103 -3.19 9.26 2.79
C TYR A 103 -3.89 8.79 4.08
N ARG A 104 -3.55 7.57 4.51
CA ARG A 104 -4.03 6.98 5.77
C ARG A 104 -2.87 6.30 6.50
N GLU A 105 -2.91 6.35 7.83
CA GLU A 105 -2.04 5.54 8.68
C GLU A 105 -2.88 4.65 9.59
N LEU A 106 -2.60 3.34 9.55
CA LEU A 106 -3.12 2.35 10.48
C LEU A 106 -2.05 2.02 11.53
N VAL A 107 -2.49 1.56 12.69
CA VAL A 107 -1.59 0.95 13.67
C VAL A 107 -1.13 -0.40 13.12
N GLY A 108 0.19 -0.57 13.01
CA GLY A 108 0.79 -1.81 12.55
C GLY A 108 0.75 -2.91 13.61
N ILE A 109 0.87 -4.15 13.16
CA ILE A 109 0.94 -5.33 14.03
C ILE A 109 2.37 -5.58 14.54
N GLY A 110 3.33 -4.76 14.11
CA GLY A 110 4.76 -5.00 14.30
C GLY A 110 5.27 -6.09 13.36
N ILE A 111 6.50 -5.96 12.88
CA ILE A 111 7.08 -6.91 11.93
C ILE A 111 8.36 -7.53 12.45
N SER A 112 8.60 -8.77 12.04
CA SER A 112 9.93 -9.37 12.10
C SER A 112 10.64 -9.07 10.79
N MET A 113 11.76 -8.34 10.86
CA MET A 113 12.58 -8.03 9.67
C MET A 113 13.01 -9.29 8.92
N LYS A 114 13.23 -10.40 9.65
CA LYS A 114 13.55 -11.70 9.03
C LYS A 114 12.38 -12.21 8.18
N ARG A 115 11.17 -12.23 8.73
CA ARG A 115 9.97 -12.69 8.00
C ARG A 115 9.64 -11.80 6.82
N TYR A 116 9.77 -10.48 6.99
CA TYR A 116 9.61 -9.53 5.90
C TYR A 116 10.60 -9.81 4.77
N LYS A 117 11.90 -9.98 5.05
CA LYS A 117 12.91 -10.30 4.03
C LYS A 117 12.65 -11.63 3.32
N GLU A 118 12.20 -12.64 4.06
CA GLU A 118 11.81 -13.94 3.49
C GLU A 118 10.61 -13.81 2.56
N TRP A 119 9.57 -13.09 2.98
CA TRP A 119 8.40 -12.76 2.16
C TRP A 119 8.81 -11.98 0.91
N HIS A 120 9.60 -10.91 1.07
CA HIS A 120 10.02 -10.07 -0.04
C HIS A 120 10.79 -10.89 -1.10
N LYS A 121 11.76 -11.70 -0.67
CA LYS A 121 12.52 -12.58 -1.57
C LYS A 121 11.60 -13.55 -2.31
N LYS A 122 10.61 -14.14 -1.62
CA LYS A 122 9.63 -15.06 -2.20
C LYS A 122 8.81 -14.38 -3.30
N GLU A 123 8.24 -13.21 -3.03
CA GLU A 123 7.39 -12.51 -4.01
C GLU A 123 8.19 -12.04 -5.23
N VAL A 124 9.41 -11.52 -5.03
CA VAL A 124 10.31 -11.16 -6.14
C VAL A 124 10.70 -12.36 -6.99
N MET A 125 10.95 -13.52 -6.37
CA MET A 125 11.27 -14.76 -7.08
C MET A 125 10.10 -15.26 -7.91
N LYS A 126 8.87 -15.24 -7.38
CA LYS A 126 7.66 -15.62 -8.13
C LYS A 126 7.53 -14.77 -9.39
N PHE A 127 7.68 -13.46 -9.28
CA PHE A 127 7.59 -12.55 -10.42
C PHE A 127 8.69 -12.84 -11.47
N SER A 128 9.90 -13.14 -11.02
CA SER A 128 11.02 -13.47 -11.91
C SER A 128 10.95 -14.87 -12.52
N SER A 129 10.04 -15.73 -12.03
CA SER A 129 9.83 -17.10 -12.52
C SER A 129 8.65 -17.20 -13.50
N LEU A 130 7.97 -16.09 -13.79
CA LEU A 130 6.95 -16.04 -14.84
C LEU A 130 7.67 -16.09 -16.20
N PRO A 131 7.29 -17.03 -17.09
CA PRO A 131 7.93 -17.24 -18.39
C PRO A 131 7.76 -16.07 -19.37
#